data_AF-A0A7X5E6F3-F1
#
_entry.id   AF-A0A7X5E6F3-F1
#
_cell.length_a   1.000
_cell.length_b   1.000
_cell.length_c   1.000
_cell.angle_alpha   90.00
_cell.angle_beta   90.00
_cell.angle_gamma   90.00
#
_symmetry.space_group_name_H-M   'P 1'
#
loop_
_entity.id
_entity.type
_entity.pdbx_description
1 polymer ?
#
loop_
_entity_poly.entity_id
_entity_poly.type
_entity_poly.pdbx_seq_one_letter_code
_entity_poly.pdbx_strand_id
1 'polypeptide(L)'
;MKEGKRKAKIYGAAAGICLVALLAGVITGKALLEKKVTVLQAARMEREKSGQAREEEERATAGKAAEEQGDRVLGFPAESAKNVLEALKKRPPFVELTEENRENFLHIASCKIDSESDEIVVETSSEGIPVSDDKYYYLFSIKALENGLGEEVSYIGQEYKDESVQFRTARSGAAIDIFRKFLVAVKKDGKYIAVSRPSYITNPGAAAKYHSGRKETFSKKGLLVDPNKLRTSELDDLGVRHASYNIPVSRILGNSTDGIHPTIQYNYRGKSYSFNGQVMSEYDLVFGILTSKGIEVTAILLNDISAYPQLIHPMARSGLGSAPYYAFNGNDEAGQEYLAAIGSFLAERYSSASSGRGLVTNWIIGNEVNARKEWNYMEHVDLDMYVKEYAKAFRVFYNAIKSTNSSCNVYISLDQQWDRNNAASGNYDARDILDVFNREIKSEGNIDWGLAIHPYNVPLTTPYIWHASKYVKASADTPMVTMANIHIVTDYMQQEQFLTEEGEVRSVILSELGYTSSKGEEVQAAAMVYAYKMAEANQHIDSILFSRQTDAVEEIAQGLALGLNRPDGSHKYAYSVYKYMDTEQGENYTGFAKNIVGISGWGEVIKKR
;
A
#
# COMPACT_ATOMS: atom_id res chain seq x y z
N MET A 1 0.95 -34.63 60.12
CA MET A 1 1.07 -35.28 58.78
C MET A 1 -0.29 -35.80 58.26
N LYS A 2 -1.36 -34.99 58.30
CA LYS A 2 -2.72 -35.37 57.83
C LYS A 2 -3.44 -34.32 56.97
N GLU A 3 -2.81 -33.21 56.59
CA GLU A 3 -3.39 -32.20 55.68
C GLU A 3 -2.86 -32.24 54.24
N GLY A 4 -1.72 -32.88 53.99
CA GLY A 4 -1.12 -32.96 52.64
C GLY A 4 -1.79 -33.95 51.68
N LYS A 5 -2.58 -34.91 52.17
CA LYS A 5 -3.22 -35.95 51.33
C LYS A 5 -4.63 -35.59 50.84
N ARG A 6 -5.25 -34.51 51.35
CA ARG A 6 -6.60 -34.08 50.94
C ARG A 6 -6.57 -33.08 49.78
N LYS A 7 -5.53 -32.25 49.66
CA LYS A 7 -5.34 -31.32 48.53
C LYS A 7 -4.95 -32.04 47.22
N ALA A 8 -4.14 -33.09 47.27
CA ALA A 8 -3.74 -33.85 46.07
C ALA A 8 -4.91 -34.57 45.36
N LYS A 9 -5.95 -35.00 46.10
CA LYS A 9 -7.16 -35.61 45.50
C LYS A 9 -8.09 -34.58 44.84
N ILE A 10 -8.07 -33.32 45.28
CA ILE A 10 -8.93 -32.26 44.72
C ILE A 10 -8.33 -31.70 43.42
N TYR A 11 -7.00 -31.56 43.35
CA TYR A 11 -6.32 -31.14 42.11
C TYR A 11 -6.29 -32.24 41.03
N GLY A 12 -6.21 -33.52 41.41
CA GLY A 12 -6.34 -34.64 40.46
C GLY A 12 -7.74 -34.78 39.85
N ALA A 13 -8.79 -34.48 40.62
CA ALA A 13 -10.17 -34.48 40.12
C ALA A 13 -10.48 -33.25 39.25
N ALA A 14 -9.97 -32.06 39.61
CA ALA A 14 -10.15 -30.86 38.79
C ALA A 14 -9.38 -30.91 37.46
N ALA A 15 -8.16 -31.49 37.45
CA ALA A 15 -7.41 -31.70 36.22
C ALA A 15 -8.07 -32.75 35.30
N GLY A 16 -8.65 -33.81 35.87
CA GLY A 16 -9.43 -34.80 35.13
C GLY A 16 -10.73 -34.23 34.53
N ILE A 17 -11.43 -33.37 35.26
CA ILE A 17 -12.67 -32.72 34.79
C ILE A 17 -12.37 -31.65 33.72
N CYS A 18 -11.28 -30.89 33.84
CA CYS A 18 -10.85 -29.94 32.80
C CYS A 18 -10.36 -30.64 31.52
N LEU A 19 -9.67 -31.78 31.63
CA LEU A 19 -9.29 -32.57 30.44
C LEU A 19 -10.51 -33.21 29.76
N VAL A 20 -11.49 -33.68 30.53
CA VAL A 20 -12.75 -34.18 29.98
C VAL A 20 -13.60 -33.05 29.38
N ALA A 21 -13.58 -31.84 29.94
CA ALA A 21 -14.27 -30.67 29.36
C ALA A 21 -13.56 -30.10 28.12
N LEU A 22 -12.22 -30.16 28.05
CA LEU A 22 -11.44 -29.80 26.85
C LEU A 22 -11.59 -30.85 25.74
N LEU A 23 -11.56 -32.14 26.08
CA LEU A 23 -11.85 -33.22 25.13
C LEU A 23 -13.31 -33.19 24.67
N ALA A 24 -14.27 -32.97 25.58
CA ALA A 24 -15.67 -32.78 25.21
C ALA A 24 -15.86 -31.50 24.37
N GLY A 25 -15.16 -30.40 24.67
CA GLY A 25 -15.20 -29.17 23.87
C GLY A 25 -14.59 -29.33 22.48
N VAL A 26 -13.50 -30.09 22.35
CA VAL A 26 -12.88 -30.44 21.06
C VAL A 26 -13.74 -31.43 20.27
N ILE A 27 -14.34 -32.42 20.93
CA ILE A 27 -15.28 -33.37 20.32
C ILE A 27 -16.57 -32.65 19.89
N THR A 28 -17.08 -31.72 20.70
CA THR A 28 -18.30 -30.94 20.38
C THR A 28 -18.01 -29.91 19.28
N GLY A 29 -16.83 -29.29 19.28
CA GLY A 29 -16.38 -28.37 18.22
C GLY A 29 -16.13 -29.08 16.90
N LYS A 30 -15.52 -30.26 16.91
CA LYS A 30 -15.34 -31.11 15.73
C LYS A 30 -16.68 -31.66 15.22
N ALA A 31 -17.56 -32.09 16.11
CA ALA A 31 -18.93 -32.50 15.76
C ALA A 31 -19.78 -31.34 15.23
N LEU A 32 -19.58 -30.11 15.69
CA LEU A 32 -20.23 -28.89 15.16
C LEU A 32 -19.69 -28.50 13.79
N LEU A 33 -18.37 -28.62 13.56
CA LEU A 33 -17.77 -28.42 12.24
C LEU A 33 -18.24 -29.49 11.26
N GLU A 34 -18.21 -30.76 11.67
CA GLU A 34 -18.71 -31.88 10.87
C GLU A 34 -20.21 -31.70 10.58
N LYS A 35 -21.04 -31.34 11.57
CA LYS A 35 -22.45 -31.00 11.33
C LYS A 35 -22.61 -29.82 10.37
N LYS A 36 -21.82 -28.76 10.48
CA LYS A 36 -21.88 -27.62 9.54
C LYS A 36 -21.51 -28.05 8.13
N VAL A 37 -20.48 -28.89 7.97
CA VAL A 37 -20.07 -29.45 6.68
C VAL A 37 -21.15 -30.38 6.13
N THR A 38 -21.77 -31.22 6.96
CA THR A 38 -22.88 -32.10 6.55
C THR A 38 -24.14 -31.31 6.19
N VAL A 39 -24.45 -30.22 6.91
CA VAL A 39 -25.57 -29.33 6.60
C VAL A 39 -25.32 -28.55 5.31
N LEU A 40 -24.09 -28.09 5.06
CA LEU A 40 -23.68 -27.47 3.79
C LEU A 40 -23.73 -28.48 2.63
N GLN A 41 -23.28 -29.72 2.85
CA GLN A 41 -23.39 -30.80 1.86
C GLN A 41 -24.83 -31.23 1.61
N ALA A 42 -25.69 -31.24 2.63
CA ALA A 42 -27.12 -31.52 2.49
C ALA A 42 -27.85 -30.39 1.74
N ALA A 43 -27.57 -29.13 2.08
CA ALA A 43 -28.08 -27.97 1.34
C ALA A 43 -27.58 -27.94 -0.11
N ARG A 44 -26.34 -28.39 -0.36
CA ARG A 44 -25.77 -28.58 -1.70
C ARG A 44 -26.51 -29.67 -2.48
N MET A 45 -26.74 -30.84 -1.86
CA MET A 45 -27.51 -31.92 -2.48
C MET A 45 -28.97 -31.53 -2.75
N GLU A 46 -29.60 -30.72 -1.89
CA GLU A 46 -30.94 -30.19 -2.17
C GLU A 46 -30.95 -29.16 -3.31
N ARG A 47 -29.93 -28.31 -3.43
CA ARG A 47 -29.78 -27.41 -4.59
C ARG A 47 -29.52 -28.18 -5.88
N GLU A 48 -28.72 -29.24 -5.83
CA GLU A 48 -28.50 -30.13 -6.99
C GLU A 48 -29.78 -30.89 -7.37
N LYS A 49 -30.52 -31.42 -6.40
CA LYS A 49 -31.81 -32.11 -6.65
C LYS A 49 -32.89 -31.16 -7.14
N SER A 50 -32.99 -29.94 -6.59
CA SER A 50 -33.95 -28.94 -7.07
C SER A 50 -33.57 -28.41 -8.44
N GLY A 51 -32.27 -28.27 -8.75
CA GLY A 51 -31.78 -27.96 -10.09
C GLY A 51 -32.09 -29.06 -11.10
N GLN A 52 -31.87 -30.34 -10.75
CA GLN A 52 -32.22 -31.49 -11.59
C GLN A 52 -33.73 -31.64 -11.79
N ALA A 53 -34.53 -31.44 -10.73
CA ALA A 53 -35.99 -31.45 -10.84
C ALA A 53 -36.50 -30.32 -11.72
N ARG A 54 -35.88 -29.14 -11.66
CA ARG A 54 -36.21 -28.01 -12.54
C ARG A 54 -35.77 -28.25 -13.98
N GLU A 55 -34.65 -28.93 -14.22
CA GLU A 55 -34.24 -29.40 -15.55
C GLU A 55 -35.16 -30.48 -16.12
N GLU A 56 -35.65 -31.41 -15.29
CA GLU A 56 -36.62 -32.43 -15.70
C GLU A 56 -37.99 -31.82 -15.97
N GLU A 57 -38.42 -30.84 -15.18
CA GLU A 57 -39.66 -30.10 -15.40
C GLU A 57 -39.54 -29.21 -16.65
N GLU A 58 -38.43 -28.51 -16.86
CA GLU A 58 -38.15 -27.74 -18.08
C GLU A 58 -38.06 -28.66 -19.31
N ARG A 59 -37.48 -29.86 -19.21
CA ARG A 59 -37.48 -30.88 -20.29
C ARG A 59 -38.87 -31.48 -20.54
N ALA A 60 -39.66 -31.75 -19.51
CA ALA A 60 -41.01 -32.28 -19.65
C ALA A 60 -41.97 -31.22 -20.24
N THR A 61 -41.76 -29.94 -19.88
CA THR A 61 -42.53 -28.81 -20.41
C THR A 61 -42.11 -28.52 -21.85
N ALA A 62 -40.82 -28.59 -22.18
CA ALA A 62 -40.31 -28.51 -23.54
C ALA A 62 -40.73 -29.70 -24.41
N GLY A 63 -40.82 -30.91 -23.83
CA GLY A 63 -41.30 -32.12 -24.48
C GLY A 63 -42.80 -32.05 -24.80
N LYS A 64 -43.62 -31.57 -23.86
CA LYS A 64 -45.06 -31.33 -24.09
C LYS A 64 -45.30 -30.18 -25.07
N ALA A 65 -44.51 -29.11 -25.02
CA ALA A 65 -44.57 -28.02 -26.01
C ALA A 65 -44.13 -28.48 -27.41
N ALA A 66 -43.18 -29.43 -27.51
CA ALA A 66 -42.77 -30.04 -28.76
C ALA A 66 -43.78 -31.07 -29.30
N GLU A 67 -44.50 -31.80 -28.44
CA GLU A 67 -45.61 -32.68 -28.83
C GLU A 67 -46.86 -31.88 -29.26
N GLU A 68 -47.21 -30.78 -28.57
CA GLU A 68 -48.31 -29.89 -28.98
C GLU A 68 -47.98 -29.07 -30.25
N GLN A 69 -46.69 -28.84 -30.56
CA GLN A 69 -46.24 -28.28 -31.84
C GLN A 69 -46.02 -29.34 -32.94
N GLY A 70 -45.90 -30.62 -32.57
CA GLY A 70 -45.64 -31.74 -33.47
C GLY A 70 -46.80 -32.05 -34.44
N ASP A 71 -48.02 -31.68 -34.10
CA ASP A 71 -49.21 -31.88 -34.94
C ASP A 71 -49.53 -30.69 -35.87
N ARG A 72 -48.61 -29.70 -35.96
CA ARG A 72 -48.63 -28.62 -36.96
C ARG A 72 -47.27 -28.44 -37.62
N VAL A 73 -46.63 -29.52 -38.04
CA VAL A 73 -45.47 -29.41 -38.95
C VAL A 73 -45.98 -29.19 -40.37
N LEU A 74 -46.16 -27.92 -40.77
CA LEU A 74 -46.04 -27.42 -42.14
C LEU A 74 -46.06 -25.88 -42.09
N GLY A 75 -44.93 -25.28 -41.68
CA GLY A 75 -44.74 -23.83 -41.78
C GLY A 75 -43.85 -23.24 -40.69
N PHE A 76 -42.56 -23.56 -40.68
CA PHE A 76 -41.59 -22.73 -39.96
C PHE A 76 -41.46 -21.38 -40.69
N PRO A 77 -41.80 -20.23 -40.07
CA PRO A 77 -41.54 -18.94 -40.69
C PRO A 77 -40.02 -18.76 -40.79
N ALA A 78 -39.53 -18.38 -41.97
CA ALA A 78 -38.10 -18.14 -42.23
C ALA A 78 -37.48 -17.14 -41.22
N GLU A 79 -38.30 -16.29 -40.61
CA GLU A 79 -37.95 -15.30 -39.60
C GLU A 79 -37.53 -15.92 -38.27
N SER A 80 -38.18 -17.00 -37.80
CA SER A 80 -37.78 -17.71 -36.58
C SER A 80 -36.47 -18.48 -36.77
N ALA A 81 -36.28 -19.10 -37.93
CA ALA A 81 -35.02 -19.74 -38.29
C ALA A 81 -33.88 -18.72 -38.42
N LYS A 82 -34.17 -17.54 -38.97
CA LYS A 82 -33.22 -16.41 -39.08
C LYS A 82 -32.85 -15.85 -37.70
N ASN A 83 -33.80 -15.73 -36.79
CA ASN A 83 -33.57 -15.27 -35.41
C ASN A 83 -32.73 -16.28 -34.61
N VAL A 84 -32.96 -17.59 -34.79
CA VAL A 84 -32.12 -18.64 -34.18
C VAL A 84 -30.71 -18.62 -34.79
N LEU A 85 -30.58 -18.45 -36.11
CA LEU A 85 -29.28 -18.32 -36.78
C LEU A 85 -28.53 -17.05 -36.39
N GLU A 86 -29.21 -15.92 -36.21
CA GLU A 86 -28.62 -14.68 -35.68
C GLU A 86 -28.22 -14.82 -34.22
N ALA A 87 -29.03 -15.48 -33.38
CA ALA A 87 -28.69 -15.78 -32.00
C ALA A 87 -27.49 -16.75 -31.89
N LEU A 88 -27.40 -17.74 -32.79
CA LEU A 88 -26.25 -18.65 -32.89
C LEU A 88 -24.99 -17.94 -33.39
N LYS A 89 -25.12 -16.96 -34.29
CA LYS A 89 -24.00 -16.09 -34.73
C LYS A 89 -23.54 -15.12 -33.65
N LYS A 90 -24.39 -14.78 -32.68
CA LYS A 90 -24.09 -13.93 -31.53
C LYS A 90 -23.58 -14.71 -30.31
N ARG A 91 -23.49 -16.04 -30.37
CA ARG A 91 -22.93 -16.81 -29.26
C ARG A 91 -21.42 -16.57 -29.16
N PRO A 92 -20.89 -16.38 -27.95
CA PRO A 92 -19.46 -16.37 -27.71
C PRO A 92 -18.78 -17.59 -28.35
N PRO A 93 -17.63 -17.42 -29.04
CA PRO A 93 -16.90 -18.55 -29.59
C PRO A 93 -16.38 -19.44 -28.46
N PHE A 94 -16.44 -20.76 -28.69
CA PHE A 94 -15.73 -21.70 -27.82
C PHE A 94 -14.25 -21.72 -28.21
N VAL A 95 -13.37 -21.58 -27.24
CA VAL A 95 -11.92 -21.47 -27.45
C VAL A 95 -11.20 -22.59 -26.73
N GLU A 96 -10.29 -23.27 -27.44
CA GLU A 96 -9.43 -24.28 -26.83
C GLU A 96 -8.35 -23.63 -25.98
N LEU A 97 -8.18 -24.14 -24.76
CA LEU A 97 -7.12 -23.71 -23.85
C LEU A 97 -5.79 -24.33 -24.24
N THR A 98 -4.80 -23.49 -24.52
CA THR A 98 -3.40 -23.83 -24.76
C THR A 98 -2.54 -23.34 -23.59
N GLU A 99 -1.29 -23.77 -23.52
CA GLU A 99 -0.37 -23.23 -22.51
C GLU A 99 -0.13 -21.73 -22.67
N GLU A 100 -0.18 -21.21 -23.89
CA GLU A 100 0.07 -19.81 -24.21
C GLU A 100 -1.10 -18.89 -23.87
N ASN A 101 -2.34 -19.36 -24.05
CA ASN A 101 -3.52 -18.51 -23.84
C ASN A 101 -4.14 -18.65 -22.44
N ARG A 102 -3.94 -19.78 -21.75
CA ARG A 102 -4.76 -20.12 -20.57
C ARG A 102 -4.69 -19.07 -19.47
N GLU A 103 -3.51 -18.59 -19.09
CA GLU A 103 -3.35 -17.72 -17.92
C GLU A 103 -3.97 -16.33 -18.12
N ASN A 104 -4.19 -15.93 -19.37
CA ASN A 104 -4.77 -14.64 -19.73
C ASN A 104 -6.11 -14.78 -20.44
N PHE A 105 -6.69 -15.98 -20.47
CA PHE A 105 -7.94 -16.23 -21.16
C PHE A 105 -9.07 -15.38 -20.59
N LEU A 106 -9.14 -15.34 -19.25
CA LEU A 106 -10.11 -14.61 -18.48
C LEU A 106 -9.41 -13.49 -17.70
N HIS A 107 -9.87 -12.26 -17.87
CA HIS A 107 -9.39 -11.10 -17.14
C HIS A 107 -10.27 -10.84 -15.92
N ILE A 108 -9.69 -10.77 -14.73
CA ILE A 108 -10.37 -10.24 -13.55
C ILE A 108 -10.37 -8.72 -13.68
N ALA A 109 -11.51 -8.16 -14.11
CA ALA A 109 -11.70 -6.73 -14.32
C ALA A 109 -11.87 -5.98 -13.00
N SER A 110 -12.45 -6.63 -11.99
CA SER A 110 -12.63 -6.06 -10.66
C SER A 110 -12.56 -7.13 -9.58
N CYS A 111 -11.92 -6.80 -8.45
CA CYS A 111 -11.96 -7.60 -7.23
C CYS A 111 -12.07 -6.62 -6.06
N LYS A 112 -13.30 -6.47 -5.54
CA LYS A 112 -13.63 -5.43 -4.57
C LYS A 112 -14.50 -5.99 -3.44
N ILE A 113 -14.37 -5.40 -2.26
CA ILE A 113 -15.33 -5.61 -1.17
C ILE A 113 -16.53 -4.70 -1.42
N ASP A 114 -17.71 -5.30 -1.41
CA ASP A 114 -18.99 -4.62 -1.35
C ASP A 114 -19.33 -4.38 0.13
N SER A 115 -19.20 -3.13 0.58
CA SER A 115 -19.43 -2.75 1.97
C SER A 115 -20.89 -2.90 2.41
N GLU A 116 -21.85 -2.90 1.49
CA GLU A 116 -23.28 -3.04 1.83
C GLU A 116 -23.63 -4.48 2.16
N SER A 117 -23.11 -5.44 1.39
CA SER A 117 -23.37 -6.87 1.58
C SER A 117 -22.32 -7.60 2.42
N ASP A 118 -21.18 -6.97 2.73
CA ASP A 118 -19.99 -7.58 3.35
C ASP A 118 -19.48 -8.80 2.56
N GLU A 119 -19.57 -8.72 1.23
CA GLU A 119 -19.11 -9.72 0.28
C GLU A 119 -17.90 -9.21 -0.50
N ILE A 120 -17.12 -10.15 -1.04
CA ILE A 120 -16.16 -9.86 -2.10
C ILE A 120 -16.83 -10.18 -3.42
N VAL A 121 -16.77 -9.21 -4.32
CA VAL A 121 -17.29 -9.27 -5.67
C VAL A 121 -16.10 -9.36 -6.62
N VAL A 122 -16.06 -10.44 -7.40
CA VAL A 122 -15.05 -10.65 -8.44
C VAL A 122 -15.74 -10.63 -9.79
N GLU A 123 -15.42 -9.64 -10.60
CA GLU A 123 -15.98 -9.45 -11.94
C GLU A 123 -14.92 -9.81 -12.97
N THR A 124 -15.33 -10.62 -13.94
CA THR A 124 -14.42 -11.13 -14.95
C THR A 124 -14.95 -10.92 -16.34
N SER A 125 -14.04 -10.78 -17.30
CA SER A 125 -14.33 -10.62 -18.72
C SER A 125 -13.42 -11.51 -19.57
N SER A 126 -13.89 -11.94 -20.73
CA SER A 126 -13.14 -12.77 -21.68
C SER A 126 -13.67 -12.61 -23.11
N GLU A 127 -12.83 -12.89 -24.11
CA GLU A 127 -13.21 -12.91 -25.52
C GLU A 127 -13.56 -14.34 -25.97
N GLY A 128 -14.67 -14.87 -25.45
CA GLY A 128 -15.16 -16.22 -25.71
C GLY A 128 -15.26 -17.10 -24.47
N ILE A 129 -15.63 -18.36 -24.67
CA ILE A 129 -15.85 -19.33 -23.59
C ILE A 129 -14.84 -20.49 -23.73
N PRO A 130 -14.10 -20.86 -22.68
CA PRO A 130 -13.07 -21.88 -22.79
C PRO A 130 -13.70 -23.28 -22.75
N VAL A 131 -13.24 -24.13 -23.66
CA VAL A 131 -13.59 -25.56 -23.68
C VAL A 131 -13.00 -26.22 -22.43
N SER A 132 -13.86 -26.92 -21.69
CA SER A 132 -13.47 -27.67 -20.49
C SER A 132 -14.52 -28.76 -20.20
N ASP A 133 -14.26 -29.60 -19.19
CA ASP A 133 -15.07 -30.77 -18.83
C ASP A 133 -16.54 -30.44 -18.49
N ASP A 134 -16.80 -29.22 -18.01
CA ASP A 134 -18.12 -28.79 -17.57
C ASP A 134 -18.42 -27.31 -17.94
N LYS A 135 -19.60 -26.85 -17.54
CA LYS A 135 -20.15 -25.54 -17.89
C LYS A 135 -19.77 -24.43 -16.90
N TYR A 136 -18.84 -24.67 -15.98
CA TYR A 136 -18.59 -23.77 -14.85
C TYR A 136 -17.21 -23.10 -14.90
N TYR A 137 -17.16 -21.88 -14.40
CA TYR A 137 -15.96 -21.29 -13.83
C TYR A 137 -15.95 -21.47 -12.32
N TYR A 138 -14.75 -21.59 -11.77
CA TYR A 138 -14.51 -21.81 -10.35
C TYR A 138 -13.61 -20.72 -9.79
N LEU A 139 -14.06 -20.05 -8.74
CA LEU A 139 -13.28 -19.04 -8.03
C LEU A 139 -12.46 -19.70 -6.93
N PHE A 140 -11.17 -19.38 -6.88
CA PHE A 140 -10.23 -19.81 -5.86
C PHE A 140 -9.67 -18.60 -5.12
N SER A 141 -9.25 -18.84 -3.88
CA SER A 141 -8.48 -17.89 -3.09
C SER A 141 -7.15 -18.53 -2.71
N ILE A 142 -6.05 -17.90 -3.11
CA ILE A 142 -4.68 -18.39 -2.94
C ILE A 142 -3.87 -17.46 -2.02
N LYS A 143 -2.79 -17.96 -1.41
CA LYS A 143 -1.93 -17.14 -0.56
C LYS A 143 -1.22 -16.07 -1.40
N ALA A 144 -0.80 -14.96 -0.76
CA ALA A 144 -0.08 -13.86 -1.42
C ALA A 144 1.17 -14.34 -2.20
N LEU A 145 1.90 -15.31 -1.66
CA LEU A 145 3.13 -15.86 -2.24
C LEU A 145 2.87 -16.88 -3.37
N GLU A 146 1.63 -17.34 -3.55
CA GLU A 146 1.25 -18.31 -4.57
C GLU A 146 0.90 -17.57 -5.88
N ASN A 147 1.30 -18.13 -7.02
CA ASN A 147 1.01 -17.57 -8.36
C ASN A 147 0.02 -18.41 -9.17
N GLY A 148 -0.45 -19.52 -8.60
CA GLY A 148 -1.36 -20.45 -9.26
C GLY A 148 -1.99 -21.41 -8.26
N LEU A 149 -2.72 -22.39 -8.77
CA LEU A 149 -3.36 -23.42 -7.95
C LEU A 149 -2.32 -24.44 -7.45
N GLY A 150 -2.32 -24.67 -6.13
CA GLY A 150 -1.64 -25.82 -5.53
C GLY A 150 -2.47 -27.12 -5.65
N GLU A 151 -1.96 -28.22 -5.09
CA GLU A 151 -2.60 -29.53 -5.21
C GLU A 151 -3.85 -29.71 -4.31
N GLU A 152 -3.98 -28.94 -3.23
CA GLU A 152 -5.05 -29.09 -2.21
C GLU A 152 -5.96 -27.85 -2.07
N VAL A 153 -6.24 -27.13 -3.15
CA VAL A 153 -7.10 -25.93 -3.09
C VAL A 153 -8.55 -26.28 -3.40
N SER A 154 -9.48 -25.84 -2.55
CA SER A 154 -10.93 -25.90 -2.82
C SER A 154 -11.42 -24.57 -3.38
N TYR A 155 -12.33 -24.63 -4.37
CA TYR A 155 -12.99 -23.44 -4.87
C TYR A 155 -13.94 -22.87 -3.79
N ILE A 156 -14.07 -21.55 -3.80
CA ILE A 156 -14.90 -20.76 -2.86
C ILE A 156 -16.16 -20.19 -3.53
N GLY A 157 -16.25 -20.29 -4.86
CA GLY A 157 -17.40 -19.90 -5.65
C GLY A 157 -17.43 -20.64 -6.98
N GLN A 158 -18.60 -20.78 -7.60
CA GLN A 158 -18.77 -21.36 -8.92
C GLN A 158 -19.88 -20.61 -9.64
N GLU A 159 -19.69 -20.37 -10.94
CA GLU A 159 -20.67 -19.69 -11.78
C GLU A 159 -20.69 -20.31 -13.18
N TYR A 160 -21.82 -20.19 -13.88
CA TYR A 160 -21.90 -20.63 -15.27
C TYR A 160 -20.96 -19.80 -16.15
N LYS A 161 -20.30 -20.46 -17.11
CA LYS A 161 -19.41 -19.77 -18.05
C LYS A 161 -20.20 -18.84 -18.95
N ASP A 162 -19.73 -17.60 -19.02
CA ASP A 162 -20.12 -16.57 -19.97
C ASP A 162 -18.90 -15.68 -20.25
N GLU A 163 -19.00 -14.78 -21.22
CA GLU A 163 -17.95 -13.79 -21.49
C GLU A 163 -17.77 -12.83 -20.31
N SER A 164 -18.85 -12.54 -19.58
CA SER A 164 -18.88 -11.70 -18.38
C SER A 164 -19.51 -12.44 -17.20
N VAL A 165 -18.76 -12.62 -16.12
CA VAL A 165 -19.20 -13.37 -14.94
C VAL A 165 -18.88 -12.60 -13.67
N GLN A 166 -19.80 -12.66 -12.70
CA GLN A 166 -19.63 -12.07 -11.38
C GLN A 166 -19.72 -13.18 -10.33
N PHE A 167 -18.68 -13.32 -9.50
CA PHE A 167 -18.71 -14.15 -8.31
C PHE A 167 -18.98 -13.29 -7.08
N ARG A 168 -19.78 -13.83 -6.15
CA ARG A 168 -19.99 -13.26 -4.82
C ARG A 168 -19.60 -14.27 -3.75
N THR A 169 -18.77 -13.84 -2.81
CA THR A 169 -18.35 -14.69 -1.69
C THR A 169 -18.34 -13.88 -0.40
N ALA A 170 -18.93 -14.42 0.65
CA ALA A 170 -18.99 -13.74 1.94
C ALA A 170 -17.57 -13.54 2.50
N ARG A 171 -17.27 -12.39 3.10
CA ARG A 171 -15.93 -12.09 3.68
C ARG A 171 -15.60 -12.90 4.95
N SER A 172 -16.39 -13.92 5.28
CA SER A 172 -16.24 -14.72 6.50
C SER A 172 -15.53 -16.05 6.22
N GLY A 173 -14.50 -16.36 7.01
CA GLY A 173 -13.74 -17.63 6.94
C GLY A 173 -12.25 -17.42 6.64
N ALA A 174 -11.41 -18.36 7.08
CA ALA A 174 -9.95 -18.25 6.96
C ALA A 174 -9.42 -18.24 5.51
N ALA A 175 -10.23 -18.73 4.55
CA ALA A 175 -9.89 -18.73 3.13
C ALA A 175 -10.14 -17.37 2.44
N ILE A 176 -10.71 -16.40 3.14
CA ILE A 176 -11.15 -15.12 2.57
C ILE A 176 -10.58 -14.00 3.43
N ASP A 177 -9.39 -13.57 3.06
CA ASP A 177 -8.57 -12.63 3.83
C ASP A 177 -8.00 -11.56 2.89
N ILE A 178 -7.83 -10.33 3.39
CA ILE A 178 -7.45 -9.12 2.63
C ILE A 178 -6.05 -9.21 2.01
N PHE A 179 -5.25 -10.19 2.41
CA PHE A 179 -3.91 -10.47 1.87
C PHE A 179 -3.90 -11.64 0.87
N ARG A 180 -5.06 -12.20 0.52
CA ARG A 180 -5.14 -13.30 -0.45
C ARG A 180 -5.38 -12.78 -1.86
N LYS A 181 -4.97 -13.57 -2.85
CA LYS A 181 -5.27 -13.35 -4.26
C LYS A 181 -6.42 -14.24 -4.70
N PHE A 182 -7.21 -13.75 -5.64
CA PHE A 182 -8.35 -14.41 -6.24
C PHE A 182 -8.00 -14.86 -7.64
N LEU A 183 -8.37 -16.09 -7.98
CA LEU A 183 -7.96 -16.75 -9.21
C LEU A 183 -9.16 -17.53 -9.77
N VAL A 184 -9.40 -17.45 -11.07
CA VAL A 184 -10.47 -18.21 -11.72
C VAL A 184 -9.88 -19.38 -12.51
N ALA A 185 -10.58 -20.51 -12.45
CA ALA A 185 -10.17 -21.75 -13.11
C ALA A 185 -11.35 -22.45 -13.78
N VAL A 186 -11.03 -23.39 -14.65
CA VAL A 186 -11.98 -24.36 -15.23
C VAL A 186 -11.55 -25.78 -14.89
N LYS A 187 -12.44 -26.74 -15.05
CA LYS A 187 -12.11 -28.15 -14.91
C LYS A 187 -11.76 -28.76 -16.27
N LYS A 188 -10.58 -29.37 -16.39
CA LYS A 188 -10.10 -30.08 -17.59
C LYS A 188 -9.39 -31.36 -17.18
N ASP A 189 -9.77 -32.49 -17.77
CA ASP A 189 -9.28 -33.83 -17.43
C ASP A 189 -9.37 -34.15 -15.92
N GLY A 190 -10.47 -33.70 -15.29
CA GLY A 190 -10.73 -33.89 -13.86
C GLY A 190 -9.96 -32.97 -12.93
N LYS A 191 -9.09 -32.08 -13.44
CA LYS A 191 -8.26 -31.16 -12.65
C LYS A 191 -8.67 -29.71 -12.88
N TYR A 192 -8.46 -28.86 -11.87
CA TYR A 192 -8.64 -27.42 -12.04
C TYR A 192 -7.41 -26.79 -12.70
N ILE A 193 -7.65 -26.04 -13.77
CA ILE A 193 -6.62 -25.30 -14.51
C ILE A 193 -6.98 -23.83 -14.46
N ALA A 194 -6.06 -23.00 -13.96
CA ALA A 194 -6.22 -21.56 -13.90
C ALA A 194 -6.42 -20.98 -15.31
N VAL A 195 -7.41 -20.09 -15.43
CA VAL A 195 -7.73 -19.38 -16.68
C VAL A 195 -7.62 -17.86 -16.54
N SER A 196 -7.25 -17.36 -15.36
CA SER A 196 -6.97 -15.95 -15.11
C SER A 196 -5.62 -15.78 -14.43
N ARG A 197 -5.11 -14.55 -14.40
CA ARG A 197 -4.06 -14.18 -13.44
C ARG A 197 -4.66 -14.00 -12.04
N PRO A 198 -3.89 -14.24 -10.97
CA PRO A 198 -4.32 -13.92 -9.61
C PRO A 198 -4.46 -12.40 -9.41
N SER A 199 -5.50 -11.95 -8.71
CA SER A 199 -5.71 -10.54 -8.35
C SER A 199 -6.02 -10.36 -6.87
N TYR A 200 -5.44 -9.36 -6.22
CA TYR A 200 -5.83 -8.92 -4.88
C TYR A 200 -7.16 -8.17 -4.92
N ILE A 201 -7.74 -8.01 -3.73
CA ILE A 201 -8.74 -6.99 -3.47
C ILE A 201 -8.10 -5.60 -3.64
N THR A 202 -8.75 -4.77 -4.44
CA THR A 202 -8.24 -3.44 -4.87
C THR A 202 -8.70 -2.30 -3.95
N ASN A 203 -9.77 -2.49 -3.18
CA ASN A 203 -10.32 -1.51 -2.25
C ASN A 203 -10.26 -1.96 -0.77
N PRO A 204 -9.07 -2.32 -0.21
CA PRO A 204 -9.00 -2.84 1.16
C PRO A 204 -9.54 -1.89 2.24
N GLY A 205 -9.63 -0.59 1.94
CA GLY A 205 -10.29 0.41 2.77
C GLY A 205 -11.76 0.14 3.09
N ALA A 206 -12.47 -0.62 2.25
CA ALA A 206 -13.84 -1.05 2.51
C ALA A 206 -13.97 -1.97 3.74
N ALA A 207 -12.87 -2.59 4.20
CA ALA A 207 -12.82 -3.36 5.44
C ALA A 207 -12.38 -2.54 6.67
N ALA A 208 -12.03 -1.26 6.49
CA ALA A 208 -11.49 -0.41 7.55
C ALA A 208 -12.50 -0.16 8.66
N LYS A 209 -12.00 -0.15 9.90
CA LYS A 209 -12.78 0.28 11.07
C LYS A 209 -12.66 1.78 11.32
N TYR A 210 -11.57 2.38 10.84
CA TYR A 210 -11.25 3.78 11.03
C TYR A 210 -11.29 4.51 9.71
N HIS A 211 -11.77 5.76 9.74
CA HIS A 211 -11.92 6.62 8.57
C HIS A 211 -11.42 8.05 8.85
N SER A 212 -10.72 8.28 9.96
CA SER A 212 -10.17 9.61 10.26
C SER A 212 -9.05 9.92 9.28
N GLY A 213 -9.24 10.97 8.48
CA GLY A 213 -8.33 11.36 7.42
C GLY A 213 -7.72 12.74 7.58
N ARG A 214 -7.01 13.13 6.53
CA ARG A 214 -6.47 14.48 6.31
C ARG A 214 -7.56 15.54 6.48
N LYS A 215 -7.22 16.62 7.18
CA LYS A 215 -7.96 17.88 7.06
C LYS A 215 -7.31 18.68 5.95
N GLU A 216 -8.11 19.30 5.08
CA GLU A 216 -7.57 20.21 4.07
C GLU A 216 -6.70 21.28 4.73
N THR A 217 -5.51 21.49 4.17
CA THR A 217 -4.56 22.50 4.63
C THR A 217 -4.37 23.53 3.53
N PHE A 218 -4.43 24.81 3.88
CA PHE A 218 -4.22 25.90 2.91
C PHE A 218 -2.74 26.13 2.57
N SER A 219 -1.82 25.45 3.25
CA SER A 219 -0.38 25.58 3.03
C SER A 219 0.28 24.22 2.88
N LYS A 220 1.20 24.15 1.91
CA LYS A 220 2.06 22.99 1.63
C LYS A 220 3.28 22.93 2.55
N LYS A 221 3.44 23.90 3.45
CA LYS A 221 4.65 24.11 4.26
C LYS A 221 4.83 23.03 5.32
N GLY A 222 5.86 22.22 5.14
CA GLY A 222 6.22 21.14 6.03
C GLY A 222 7.65 21.20 6.56
N LEU A 223 7.92 20.39 7.58
CA LEU A 223 9.20 20.39 8.29
C LEU A 223 9.56 19.01 8.84
N LEU A 224 10.83 18.64 8.76
CA LEU A 224 11.38 17.57 9.60
C LEU A 224 11.56 18.14 11.01
N VAL A 225 10.64 17.78 11.91
CA VAL A 225 10.52 18.39 13.24
C VAL A 225 11.62 17.92 14.20
N ASP A 226 12.05 18.82 15.08
CA ASP A 226 12.96 18.51 16.18
C ASP A 226 12.15 18.03 17.40
N PRO A 227 12.29 16.76 17.82
CA PRO A 227 11.56 16.21 18.96
C PRO A 227 11.73 17.02 20.25
N ASN A 228 12.91 17.63 20.44
CA ASN A 228 13.22 18.39 21.65
C ASN A 228 12.46 19.72 21.70
N LYS A 229 11.95 20.20 20.57
CA LYS A 229 11.24 21.48 20.44
C LYS A 229 9.72 21.34 20.36
N LEU A 230 9.18 20.11 20.36
CA LEU A 230 7.74 19.85 20.17
C LEU A 230 6.82 20.61 21.16
N ARG A 231 7.28 20.79 22.40
CA ARG A 231 6.52 21.47 23.47
C ARG A 231 6.71 22.99 23.50
N THR A 232 7.55 23.53 22.64
CA THR A 232 7.70 24.99 22.47
C THR A 232 6.58 25.54 21.59
N SER A 233 6.47 26.86 21.52
CA SER A 233 5.57 27.55 20.58
C SER A 233 6.13 27.65 19.16
N GLU A 234 7.34 27.11 18.90
CA GLU A 234 8.07 27.36 17.65
C GLU A 234 7.34 26.80 16.42
N LEU A 235 6.74 25.61 16.53
CA LEU A 235 5.94 25.03 15.44
C LEU A 235 4.70 25.85 15.10
N ASP A 236 4.08 26.48 16.11
CA ASP A 236 2.93 27.37 15.92
C ASP A 236 3.39 28.70 15.29
N ASP A 237 4.51 29.24 15.77
CA ASP A 237 5.12 30.48 15.28
C ASP A 237 5.55 30.37 13.81
N LEU A 238 6.13 29.24 13.43
CA LEU A 238 6.53 28.91 12.06
C LEU A 238 5.33 28.63 11.14
N GLY A 239 4.13 28.38 11.70
CA GLY A 239 2.94 28.04 10.92
C GLY A 239 3.06 26.72 10.17
N VAL A 240 3.73 25.72 10.77
CA VAL A 240 3.92 24.40 10.14
C VAL A 240 2.55 23.72 9.93
N ARG A 241 2.38 23.06 8.78
CA ARG A 241 1.17 22.29 8.46
C ARG A 241 1.43 20.82 8.17
N HIS A 242 2.65 20.47 7.80
CA HIS A 242 3.06 19.09 7.54
C HIS A 242 4.31 18.76 8.34
N ALA A 243 4.41 17.55 8.88
CA ALA A 243 5.59 17.06 9.54
C ALA A 243 5.89 15.61 9.14
N SER A 244 7.16 15.29 8.93
CA SER A 244 7.61 13.91 8.76
C SER A 244 8.33 13.43 10.01
N TYR A 245 8.21 12.12 10.25
CA TYR A 245 8.90 11.47 11.35
C TYR A 245 9.25 10.02 11.01
N ASN A 246 10.48 9.63 11.35
CA ASN A 246 11.01 8.31 11.06
C ASN A 246 10.63 7.30 12.13
N ILE A 247 10.24 6.10 11.72
CA ILE A 247 9.99 4.93 12.57
C ILE A 247 10.88 3.77 12.11
N PRO A 248 12.11 3.66 12.67
CA PRO A 248 12.92 2.46 12.53
C PRO A 248 12.23 1.30 13.26
N VAL A 249 11.96 0.21 12.54
CA VAL A 249 11.18 -0.92 13.09
C VAL A 249 11.91 -1.63 14.23
N SER A 250 13.25 -1.56 14.28
CA SER A 250 14.02 -2.12 15.39
C SER A 250 13.66 -1.47 16.74
N ARG A 251 13.29 -0.17 16.73
CA ARG A 251 12.98 0.58 17.96
C ARG A 251 11.62 0.20 18.54
N ILE A 252 10.63 -0.07 17.69
CA ILE A 252 9.25 -0.27 18.13
C ILE A 252 8.94 -1.70 18.56
N LEU A 253 9.73 -2.68 18.12
CA LEU A 253 9.50 -4.09 18.42
C LEU A 253 10.25 -4.55 19.68
N GLY A 254 9.68 -5.54 20.35
CA GLY A 254 10.29 -6.17 21.51
C GLY A 254 9.71 -5.72 22.84
N ASN A 255 10.31 -6.25 23.89
CA ASN A 255 9.84 -5.99 25.25
C ASN A 255 10.32 -4.62 25.70
N SER A 256 9.46 -3.89 26.40
CA SER A 256 9.90 -2.76 27.20
C SER A 256 10.45 -3.25 28.53
N THR A 257 11.54 -2.65 28.98
CA THR A 257 12.08 -2.80 30.34
C THR A 257 11.54 -1.72 31.28
N ASP A 258 10.73 -0.79 30.79
CA ASP A 258 10.17 0.30 31.58
C ASP A 258 8.92 -0.16 32.36
N GLY A 259 8.88 0.18 33.65
CA GLY A 259 7.78 -0.20 34.54
C GLY A 259 6.53 0.65 34.39
N ILE A 260 6.63 1.85 33.79
CA ILE A 260 5.52 2.79 33.58
C ILE A 260 4.84 2.51 32.23
N HIS A 261 5.64 2.20 31.21
CA HIS A 261 5.22 1.93 29.85
C HIS A 261 5.50 0.46 29.47
N PRO A 262 4.70 -0.48 29.99
CA PRO A 262 4.96 -1.91 29.81
C PRO A 262 4.84 -2.32 28.34
N THR A 263 5.44 -3.46 28.00
CA THR A 263 5.31 -4.10 26.68
C THR A 263 3.84 -4.18 26.25
N ILE A 264 3.56 -3.71 25.04
CA ILE A 264 2.23 -3.80 24.43
C ILE A 264 2.15 -5.13 23.69
N GLN A 265 1.25 -6.01 24.12
CA GLN A 265 0.97 -7.28 23.45
C GLN A 265 -0.15 -7.06 22.42
N TYR A 266 0.17 -7.21 21.14
CA TYR A 266 -0.77 -7.06 20.04
C TYR A 266 -1.13 -8.43 19.46
N ASN A 267 -2.37 -8.87 19.68
CA ASN A 267 -2.88 -10.12 19.11
C ASN A 267 -3.39 -9.88 17.70
N TYR A 268 -2.68 -10.42 16.71
CA TYR A 268 -3.01 -10.29 15.30
C TYR A 268 -2.99 -11.66 14.64
N ARG A 269 -4.11 -12.05 14.00
CA ARG A 269 -4.26 -13.34 13.29
C ARG A 269 -3.86 -14.58 14.09
N GLY A 270 -4.18 -14.58 15.38
CA GLY A 270 -3.88 -15.70 16.28
C GLY A 270 -2.44 -15.77 16.79
N LYS A 271 -1.59 -14.77 16.47
CA LYS A 271 -0.23 -14.61 17.02
C LYS A 271 -0.15 -13.33 17.87
N SER A 272 0.70 -13.35 18.89
CA SER A 272 0.97 -12.17 19.72
C SER A 272 2.31 -11.55 19.33
N TYR A 273 2.30 -10.23 19.11
CA TYR A 273 3.47 -9.43 18.76
C TYR A 273 3.76 -8.45 19.89
N SER A 274 5.01 -8.40 20.36
CA SER A 274 5.45 -7.46 21.39
C SER A 274 5.91 -6.15 20.75
N PHE A 275 5.29 -5.04 21.15
CA PHE A 275 5.77 -3.69 20.88
C PHE A 275 6.32 -3.04 22.16
N ASN A 276 7.42 -2.31 22.02
CA ASN A 276 8.09 -1.67 23.14
C ASN A 276 7.24 -0.48 23.64
N GLY A 277 6.58 -0.64 24.78
CA GLY A 277 5.66 0.35 25.34
C GLY A 277 6.27 1.72 25.59
N GLN A 278 7.53 1.79 26.05
CA GLN A 278 8.23 3.06 26.26
C GLN A 278 8.40 3.80 24.94
N VAL A 279 8.97 3.14 23.93
CA VAL A 279 9.18 3.75 22.61
C VAL A 279 7.85 4.12 21.95
N MET A 280 6.83 3.27 22.06
CA MET A 280 5.50 3.60 21.55
C MET A 280 4.86 4.79 22.28
N SER A 281 5.23 5.06 23.53
CA SER A 281 4.75 6.23 24.27
C SER A 281 5.50 7.50 23.86
N GLU A 282 6.76 7.40 23.41
CA GLU A 282 7.48 8.51 22.77
C GLU A 282 6.78 8.94 21.48
N TYR A 283 6.44 7.99 20.60
CA TYR A 283 5.70 8.30 19.35
C TYR A 283 4.30 8.84 19.64
N ASP A 284 3.58 8.32 20.64
CA ASP A 284 2.29 8.88 21.07
C ASP A 284 2.41 10.36 21.47
N LEU A 285 3.49 10.72 22.16
CA LEU A 285 3.75 12.11 22.54
C LEU A 285 4.00 12.97 21.29
N VAL A 286 4.87 12.51 20.39
CA VAL A 286 5.22 13.24 19.16
C VAL A 286 3.97 13.47 18.31
N PHE A 287 3.28 12.39 17.94
CA PHE A 287 2.13 12.46 17.04
C PHE A 287 0.93 13.12 17.72
N GLY A 288 0.72 12.90 19.02
CA GLY A 288 -0.31 13.58 19.80
C GLY A 288 -0.13 15.10 19.80
N ILE A 289 1.10 15.60 20.04
CA ILE A 289 1.39 17.03 20.00
C ILE A 289 1.16 17.60 18.59
N LEU A 290 1.74 16.99 17.56
CA LEU A 290 1.61 17.47 16.18
C LEU A 290 0.14 17.52 15.75
N THR A 291 -0.61 16.46 16.05
CA THR A 291 -2.04 16.39 15.75
C THR A 291 -2.83 17.46 16.51
N SER A 292 -2.51 17.71 17.78
CA SER A 292 -3.17 18.76 18.58
C SER A 292 -2.95 20.17 18.02
N LYS A 293 -1.81 20.39 17.36
CA LYS A 293 -1.45 21.63 16.65
C LYS A 293 -2.08 21.73 15.26
N GLY A 294 -2.82 20.71 14.82
CA GLY A 294 -3.39 20.62 13.49
C GLY A 294 -2.34 20.39 12.39
N ILE A 295 -1.18 19.83 12.75
CA ILE A 295 -0.12 19.47 11.82
C ILE A 295 -0.38 18.06 11.30
N GLU A 296 -0.41 17.92 9.98
CA GLU A 296 -0.53 16.64 9.29
C GLU A 296 0.76 15.83 9.43
N VAL A 297 0.64 14.56 9.82
CA VAL A 297 1.80 13.71 10.11
C VAL A 297 2.02 12.69 9.00
N THR A 298 3.26 12.66 8.50
CA THR A 298 3.80 11.64 7.60
C THR A 298 4.80 10.76 8.34
N ALA A 299 4.47 9.49 8.55
CA ALA A 299 5.37 8.54 9.19
C ALA A 299 6.14 7.72 8.15
N ILE A 300 7.45 7.58 8.31
CA ILE A 300 8.31 6.81 7.41
C ILE A 300 8.71 5.51 8.11
N LEU A 301 8.28 4.37 7.58
CA LEU A 301 8.65 3.05 8.10
C LEU A 301 10.00 2.64 7.51
N LEU A 302 10.98 2.43 8.39
CA LEU A 302 12.36 2.16 8.02
C LEU A 302 12.81 0.82 8.58
N ASN A 303 13.48 0.01 7.77
CA ASN A 303 13.94 -1.31 8.17
C ASN A 303 15.43 -1.28 8.51
N ASP A 304 15.74 -0.82 9.70
CA ASP A 304 17.08 -0.90 10.26
C ASP A 304 17.37 -2.29 10.86
N ILE A 305 18.64 -2.55 11.18
CA ILE A 305 19.06 -3.84 11.75
C ILE A 305 18.31 -4.06 13.06
N SER A 306 17.60 -5.19 13.16
CA SER A 306 16.79 -5.52 14.33
C SER A 306 17.03 -6.96 14.79
N ALA A 307 16.56 -7.28 16.00
CA ALA A 307 16.52 -8.65 16.52
C ALA A 307 15.47 -9.53 15.81
N TYR A 308 14.79 -9.00 14.79
CA TYR A 308 13.73 -9.64 14.02
C TYR A 308 14.20 -9.85 12.57
N PRO A 309 15.13 -10.78 12.31
CA PRO A 309 15.76 -10.95 10.99
C PRO A 309 14.78 -11.30 9.88
N GLN A 310 13.59 -11.83 10.21
CA GLN A 310 12.50 -12.06 9.27
C GLN A 310 11.96 -10.78 8.62
N LEU A 311 12.21 -9.58 9.18
CA LEU A 311 11.86 -8.31 8.56
C LEU A 311 12.82 -7.91 7.44
N ILE A 312 14.05 -8.43 7.47
CA ILE A 312 15.09 -8.11 6.49
C ILE A 312 15.01 -9.11 5.35
N HIS A 313 14.85 -8.60 4.14
CA HIS A 313 14.76 -9.41 2.93
C HIS A 313 15.96 -10.37 2.84
N PRO A 314 15.79 -11.66 2.48
CA PRO A 314 16.89 -12.62 2.43
C PRO A 314 18.11 -12.13 1.63
N MET A 315 17.88 -11.54 0.45
CA MET A 315 18.91 -10.96 -0.42
C MET A 315 19.57 -9.68 0.16
N ALA A 316 19.06 -9.13 1.25
CA ALA A 316 19.67 -7.98 1.94
C ALA A 316 20.58 -8.38 3.11
N ARG A 317 20.48 -9.63 3.59
CA ARG A 317 21.16 -10.10 4.81
C ARG A 317 22.69 -10.21 4.66
N SER A 318 23.18 -10.37 3.44
CA SER A 318 24.62 -10.44 3.14
C SER A 318 25.35 -9.11 3.37
N GLY A 319 24.64 -7.98 3.33
CA GLY A 319 25.20 -6.64 3.51
C GLY A 319 24.87 -5.98 4.84
N LEU A 320 24.44 -6.74 5.86
CA LEU A 320 24.17 -6.17 7.19
C LEU A 320 25.39 -5.40 7.72
N GLY A 321 25.14 -4.17 8.16
CA GLY A 321 26.15 -3.21 8.61
C GLY A 321 26.68 -2.28 7.51
N SER A 322 26.31 -2.46 6.24
CA SER A 322 26.77 -1.62 5.12
C SER A 322 25.88 -0.42 4.81
N ALA A 323 24.64 -0.43 5.28
CA ALA A 323 23.67 0.64 5.08
C ALA A 323 22.84 0.87 6.37
N PRO A 324 22.25 2.07 6.55
CA PRO A 324 21.31 2.35 7.63
C PRO A 324 20.02 1.53 7.54
N TYR A 325 19.50 1.29 6.32
CA TYR A 325 18.24 0.59 6.10
C TYR A 325 18.34 -0.46 4.98
N TYR A 326 17.46 -1.47 5.06
CA TYR A 326 17.48 -2.68 4.23
C TYR A 326 16.09 -2.93 3.61
N ALA A 327 16.02 -3.63 2.50
CA ALA A 327 14.73 -4.01 1.92
C ALA A 327 13.87 -4.81 2.92
N PHE A 328 12.59 -4.45 3.04
CA PHE A 328 11.61 -5.20 3.83
C PHE A 328 11.33 -6.58 3.21
N ASN A 329 11.12 -7.60 4.06
CA ASN A 329 10.88 -8.96 3.61
C ASN A 329 9.38 -9.22 3.30
N GLY A 330 8.99 -9.04 2.04
CA GLY A 330 7.69 -9.49 1.53
C GLY A 330 7.71 -10.88 0.90
N ASN A 331 8.83 -11.61 0.95
CA ASN A 331 9.07 -12.79 0.12
C ASN A 331 8.81 -14.14 0.82
N ASP A 332 8.58 -14.14 2.13
CA ASP A 332 8.20 -15.33 2.89
C ASP A 332 7.07 -15.05 3.91
N GLU A 333 6.43 -16.11 4.40
CA GLU A 333 5.25 -16.02 5.27
C GLU A 333 5.57 -15.29 6.58
N ALA A 334 6.75 -15.53 7.17
CA ALA A 334 7.14 -14.89 8.43
C ALA A 334 7.36 -13.38 8.26
N GLY A 335 7.99 -12.95 7.16
CA GLY A 335 8.12 -11.55 6.79
C GLY A 335 6.76 -10.90 6.61
N GLN A 336 5.91 -11.43 5.74
CA GLN A 336 4.58 -10.88 5.46
C GLN A 336 3.71 -10.76 6.71
N GLU A 337 3.71 -11.76 7.59
CA GLU A 337 2.98 -11.72 8.86
C GLU A 337 3.43 -10.57 9.76
N TYR A 338 4.75 -10.37 9.90
CA TYR A 338 5.28 -9.28 10.71
C TYR A 338 4.99 -7.90 10.09
N LEU A 339 5.16 -7.74 8.77
CA LEU A 339 4.83 -6.48 8.09
C LEU A 339 3.34 -6.14 8.26
N ALA A 340 2.46 -7.13 8.10
CA ALA A 340 1.02 -6.96 8.30
C ALA A 340 0.66 -6.58 9.74
N ALA A 341 1.30 -7.21 10.73
CA ALA A 341 1.08 -6.90 12.14
C ALA A 341 1.55 -5.49 12.50
N ILE A 342 2.73 -5.07 12.00
CA ILE A 342 3.27 -3.72 12.21
C ILE A 342 2.38 -2.67 11.58
N GLY A 343 2.03 -2.84 10.29
CA GLY A 343 1.17 -1.91 9.57
C GLY A 343 -0.20 -1.75 10.24
N SER A 344 -0.83 -2.86 10.64
CA SER A 344 -2.14 -2.83 11.30
C SER A 344 -2.07 -2.19 12.69
N PHE A 345 -1.08 -2.56 13.50
CA PHE A 345 -0.90 -2.00 14.85
C PHE A 345 -0.70 -0.48 14.81
N LEU A 346 0.18 0.01 13.93
CA LEU A 346 0.48 1.43 13.82
C LEU A 346 -0.72 2.21 13.26
N ALA A 347 -1.39 1.70 12.22
CA ALA A 347 -2.58 2.33 11.66
C ALA A 347 -3.75 2.36 12.67
N GLU A 348 -3.92 1.31 13.49
CA GLU A 348 -4.91 1.26 14.56
C GLU A 348 -4.59 2.27 15.67
N ARG A 349 -3.32 2.31 16.10
CA ARG A 349 -2.86 3.16 17.20
C ARG A 349 -2.97 4.64 16.89
N TYR A 350 -2.70 5.03 15.64
CA TYR A 350 -2.71 6.41 15.16
C TYR A 350 -3.88 6.70 14.21
N SER A 351 -5.04 6.11 14.50
CA SER A 351 -6.25 6.15 13.68
C SER A 351 -7.18 7.35 13.93
N SER A 352 -6.92 8.15 14.97
CA SER A 352 -7.81 9.24 15.36
C SER A 352 -7.11 10.37 16.09
N ALA A 353 -7.43 11.60 15.68
CA ALA A 353 -6.98 12.81 16.34
C ALA A 353 -7.54 12.96 17.77
N SER A 354 -8.65 12.30 18.09
CA SER A 354 -9.25 12.33 19.44
C SER A 354 -8.71 11.25 20.38
N SER A 355 -7.85 10.34 19.91
CA SER A 355 -7.29 9.25 20.73
C SER A 355 -6.31 9.72 21.82
N GLY A 356 -5.81 10.95 21.70
CA GLY A 356 -4.70 11.48 22.52
C GLY A 356 -3.32 10.96 22.11
N ARG A 357 -3.23 9.95 21.23
CA ARG A 357 -1.96 9.39 20.71
C ARG A 357 -1.53 10.01 19.38
N GLY A 358 -2.44 10.71 18.71
CA GLY A 358 -2.22 11.35 17.42
C GLY A 358 -2.89 10.63 16.25
N LEU A 359 -2.86 11.29 15.09
CA LEU A 359 -3.36 10.82 13.81
C LEU A 359 -2.21 10.86 12.80
N VAL A 360 -1.92 9.72 12.18
CA VAL A 360 -0.99 9.64 11.04
C VAL A 360 -1.81 9.43 9.78
N THR A 361 -1.70 10.38 8.84
CA THR A 361 -2.48 10.36 7.59
C THR A 361 -1.67 9.85 6.41
N ASN A 362 -0.34 9.93 6.46
CA ASN A 362 0.55 9.55 5.38
C ASN A 362 1.60 8.55 5.88
N TRP A 363 1.80 7.46 5.15
CA TRP A 363 2.78 6.42 5.46
C TRP A 363 3.74 6.22 4.29
N ILE A 364 5.03 6.37 4.51
CA ILE A 364 6.07 6.10 3.51
C ILE A 364 6.72 4.76 3.84
N ILE A 365 6.85 3.87 2.85
CA ILE A 365 7.42 2.52 3.04
C ILE A 365 8.85 2.48 2.50
N GLY A 366 9.84 2.43 3.39
CA GLY A 366 11.26 2.53 3.04
C GLY A 366 11.70 3.97 2.77
N ASN A 367 12.95 4.15 2.37
CA ASN A 367 13.54 5.45 2.06
C ASN A 367 14.37 5.35 0.77
N GLU A 368 14.15 6.27 -0.17
CA GLU A 368 14.94 6.41 -1.39
C GLU A 368 15.24 5.05 -2.05
N VAL A 369 14.20 4.30 -2.38
CA VAL A 369 14.34 2.87 -2.73
C VAL A 369 15.17 2.66 -4.00
N ASN A 370 15.28 3.68 -4.85
CA ASN A 370 16.15 3.64 -6.03
C ASN A 370 17.64 3.82 -5.68
N ALA A 371 17.96 4.50 -4.58
CA ALA A 371 19.28 4.51 -3.94
C ALA A 371 19.51 3.20 -3.15
N ARG A 372 19.30 2.06 -3.82
CA ARG A 372 19.36 0.70 -3.27
C ARG A 372 20.54 0.53 -2.33
N LYS A 373 21.75 0.91 -2.75
CA LYS A 373 22.96 0.62 -1.98
C LYS A 373 23.02 1.40 -0.67
N GLU A 374 22.62 2.67 -0.69
CA GLU A 374 22.80 3.61 0.41
C GLU A 374 21.62 3.62 1.39
N TRP A 375 20.37 3.47 0.91
CA TRP A 375 19.19 3.77 1.71
C TRP A 375 18.12 2.67 1.75
N ASN A 376 18.21 1.63 0.91
CA ASN A 376 17.31 0.49 0.94
C ASN A 376 18.01 -0.79 0.49
N TYR A 377 19.05 -1.17 1.26
CA TYR A 377 19.99 -2.21 0.84
C TYR A 377 19.31 -3.54 0.54
N MET A 378 19.62 -4.05 -0.63
CA MET A 378 19.49 -5.44 -1.07
C MET A 378 20.68 -5.74 -1.97
N GLU A 379 21.12 -6.99 -2.12
CA GLU A 379 22.13 -7.30 -3.13
C GLU A 379 21.68 -6.85 -4.53
N HIS A 380 22.63 -6.51 -5.39
CA HIS A 380 22.32 -6.00 -6.72
C HIS A 380 21.77 -7.14 -7.59
N VAL A 381 20.57 -6.94 -8.13
CA VAL A 381 19.88 -7.82 -9.08
C VAL A 381 19.37 -6.97 -10.25
N ASP A 382 18.70 -7.57 -11.24
CA ASP A 382 18.02 -6.79 -12.26
C ASP A 382 16.87 -5.94 -11.67
N LEU A 383 16.51 -4.86 -12.38
CA LEU A 383 15.49 -3.91 -11.93
C LEU A 383 14.15 -4.58 -11.63
N ASP A 384 13.67 -5.45 -12.54
CA ASP A 384 12.40 -6.15 -12.40
C ASP A 384 12.36 -6.98 -11.12
N MET A 385 13.40 -7.78 -10.85
CA MET A 385 13.51 -8.54 -9.62
C MET A 385 13.52 -7.63 -8.38
N TYR A 386 14.34 -6.57 -8.38
CA TYR A 386 14.44 -5.66 -7.24
C TYR A 386 13.09 -5.03 -6.88
N VAL A 387 12.43 -4.47 -7.90
CA VAL A 387 11.16 -3.75 -7.73
C VAL A 387 10.03 -4.70 -7.38
N LYS A 388 10.02 -5.93 -7.94
CA LYS A 388 9.06 -6.96 -7.58
C LYS A 388 9.15 -7.35 -6.11
N GLU A 389 10.35 -7.54 -5.56
CA GLU A 389 10.51 -7.85 -4.13
C GLU A 389 10.06 -6.67 -3.23
N TYR A 390 10.34 -5.43 -3.65
CA TYR A 390 9.83 -4.24 -2.95
C TYR A 390 8.29 -4.17 -3.02
N ALA A 391 7.69 -4.40 -4.18
CA ALA A 391 6.24 -4.33 -4.40
C ALA A 391 5.47 -5.33 -3.52
N LYS A 392 6.02 -6.53 -3.26
CA LYS A 392 5.44 -7.49 -2.30
C LYS A 392 5.34 -6.90 -0.89
N ALA A 393 6.43 -6.33 -0.38
CA ALA A 393 6.44 -5.72 0.95
C ALA A 393 5.51 -4.49 1.02
N PHE A 394 5.53 -3.67 -0.03
CA PHE A 394 4.64 -2.52 -0.16
C PHE A 394 3.17 -2.94 -0.12
N ARG A 395 2.78 -3.96 -0.89
CA ARG A 395 1.40 -4.48 -0.94
C ARG A 395 0.90 -4.92 0.44
N VAL A 396 1.76 -5.60 1.20
CA VAL A 396 1.41 -6.05 2.56
C VAL A 396 1.16 -4.85 3.48
N PHE A 397 2.05 -3.86 3.49
CA PHE A 397 1.83 -2.65 4.27
C PHE A 397 0.59 -1.88 3.82
N TYR A 398 0.40 -1.72 2.52
CA TYR A 398 -0.77 -1.04 1.95
C TYR A 398 -2.07 -1.69 2.43
N ASN A 399 -2.19 -3.01 2.26
CA ASN A 399 -3.40 -3.74 2.66
C ASN A 399 -3.61 -3.63 4.17
N ALA A 400 -2.57 -3.80 5.00
CA ALA A 400 -2.65 -3.71 6.45
C ALA A 400 -3.10 -2.32 6.93
N ILE A 401 -2.51 -1.26 6.38
CA ILE A 401 -2.80 0.13 6.73
C ILE A 401 -4.21 0.48 6.26
N LYS A 402 -4.51 0.28 4.97
CA LYS A 402 -5.79 0.69 4.38
C LYS A 402 -6.97 -0.10 4.92
N SER A 403 -6.81 -1.41 5.19
CA SER A 403 -7.88 -2.20 5.83
C SER A 403 -8.06 -1.90 7.31
N THR A 404 -7.21 -1.07 7.90
CA THR A 404 -7.34 -0.60 9.28
C THR A 404 -7.92 0.80 9.30
N ASN A 405 -7.28 1.73 8.57
CA ASN A 405 -7.73 3.10 8.36
C ASN A 405 -7.81 3.42 6.86
N SER A 406 -9.02 3.55 6.31
CA SER A 406 -9.23 3.76 4.88
C SER A 406 -8.73 5.12 4.40
N SER A 407 -8.60 6.09 5.29
CA SER A 407 -8.31 7.49 4.95
C SER A 407 -6.82 7.83 4.95
N CYS A 408 -5.95 6.85 5.23
CA CYS A 408 -4.52 7.01 5.10
C CYS A 408 -4.06 6.93 3.64
N ASN A 409 -3.00 7.66 3.31
CA ASN A 409 -2.22 7.50 2.09
C ASN A 409 -0.97 6.66 2.35
N VAL A 410 -0.52 5.91 1.36
CA VAL A 410 0.68 5.06 1.45
C VAL A 410 1.57 5.33 0.23
N TYR A 411 2.85 5.64 0.46
CA TYR A 411 3.75 6.17 -0.54
C TYR A 411 4.99 5.31 -0.74
N ILE A 412 5.40 5.17 -2.01
CA ILE A 412 6.77 4.78 -2.37
C ILE A 412 7.71 6.00 -2.21
N SER A 413 8.95 5.79 -1.79
CA SER A 413 9.96 6.85 -1.60
C SER A 413 11.08 6.76 -2.64
N LEU A 414 11.34 7.84 -3.39
CA LEU A 414 12.39 7.93 -4.41
C LEU A 414 13.29 9.17 -4.22
N ASP A 415 14.56 9.07 -4.60
CA ASP A 415 15.49 10.20 -4.62
C ASP A 415 15.45 10.99 -5.96
N GLN A 416 16.28 12.01 -6.06
CA GLN A 416 16.40 12.88 -7.23
C GLN A 416 17.00 12.24 -8.50
N GLN A 417 17.56 11.02 -8.44
CA GLN A 417 18.21 10.35 -9.57
C GLN A 417 17.17 9.75 -10.51
N TRP A 418 16.67 10.59 -11.42
CA TRP A 418 15.49 10.31 -12.22
C TRP A 418 15.74 9.38 -13.42
N ASP A 419 16.70 9.73 -14.27
CA ASP A 419 17.07 9.01 -15.51
C ASP A 419 18.58 9.17 -15.77
N ARG A 420 19.38 8.92 -14.72
CA ARG A 420 20.81 9.21 -14.70
C ARG A 420 21.61 8.20 -15.53
N ASN A 421 21.09 7.00 -15.71
CA ASN A 421 21.69 5.89 -16.46
C ASN A 421 23.12 5.58 -15.97
N ASN A 422 23.34 5.63 -14.65
CA ASN A 422 24.65 5.43 -14.04
C ASN A 422 24.81 4.02 -13.46
N ALA A 423 25.00 3.03 -14.33
CA ALA A 423 25.18 1.63 -13.94
C ALA A 423 26.32 1.41 -12.92
N ALA A 424 27.38 2.24 -12.96
CA ALA A 424 28.51 2.14 -12.03
C ALA A 424 28.15 2.45 -10.56
N SER A 425 27.01 3.10 -10.30
CA SER A 425 26.51 3.31 -8.94
C SER A 425 26.00 2.02 -8.27
N GLY A 426 25.53 1.05 -9.07
CA GLY A 426 24.78 -0.11 -8.59
C GLY A 426 23.39 0.23 -8.05
N ASN A 427 22.90 1.45 -8.28
CA ASN A 427 21.55 1.93 -8.00
C ASN A 427 20.70 1.91 -9.27
N TYR A 428 19.41 2.17 -9.11
CA TYR A 428 18.45 2.24 -10.21
C TYR A 428 17.96 3.67 -10.40
N ASP A 429 17.50 3.98 -11.60
CA ASP A 429 16.86 5.25 -11.90
C ASP A 429 15.43 5.27 -11.33
N ALA A 430 15.05 6.40 -10.70
CA ALA A 430 13.77 6.56 -10.04
C ALA A 430 12.59 6.40 -11.01
N ARG A 431 12.72 6.91 -12.25
CA ARG A 431 11.71 6.74 -13.30
C ARG A 431 11.47 5.27 -13.61
N ASP A 432 12.56 4.51 -13.77
CA ASP A 432 12.48 3.10 -14.14
C ASP A 432 11.88 2.26 -12.99
N ILE A 433 12.23 2.55 -11.74
CA ILE A 433 11.54 1.95 -10.58
C ILE A 433 10.04 2.26 -10.61
N LEU A 434 9.66 3.51 -10.88
CA LEU A 434 8.26 3.92 -10.90
C LEU A 434 7.45 3.18 -11.98
N ASP A 435 8.01 3.03 -13.18
CA ASP A 435 7.40 2.28 -14.28
C ASP A 435 7.19 0.80 -13.93
N VAL A 436 8.25 0.15 -13.42
CA VAL A 436 8.18 -1.27 -13.03
C VAL A 436 7.24 -1.45 -11.83
N PHE A 437 7.30 -0.58 -10.82
CA PHE A 437 6.46 -0.67 -9.64
C PHE A 437 4.98 -0.56 -9.99
N ASN A 438 4.61 0.41 -10.82
CA ASN A 438 3.24 0.56 -11.29
C ASN A 438 2.78 -0.66 -12.10
N ARG A 439 3.64 -1.21 -12.96
CA ARG A 439 3.34 -2.45 -13.71
C ARG A 439 3.10 -3.64 -12.78
N GLU A 440 3.96 -3.85 -11.79
CA GLU A 440 3.83 -4.94 -10.80
C GLU A 440 2.57 -4.77 -9.93
N ILE A 441 2.24 -3.54 -9.54
CA ILE A 441 1.02 -3.26 -8.78
C ILE A 441 -0.24 -3.52 -9.61
N LYS A 442 -0.27 -3.09 -10.88
CA LYS A 442 -1.44 -3.29 -11.76
C LYS A 442 -1.64 -4.76 -12.14
N SER A 443 -0.56 -5.53 -12.29
CA SER A 443 -0.64 -6.94 -12.74
C SER A 443 -1.33 -7.87 -11.74
N GLU A 444 -1.32 -7.52 -10.45
CA GLU A 444 -1.97 -8.29 -9.38
C GLU A 444 -3.18 -7.55 -8.77
N GLY A 445 -3.75 -6.57 -9.46
CA GLY A 445 -4.87 -5.74 -8.97
C GLY A 445 -4.40 -4.38 -8.47
N ASN A 446 -4.83 -3.34 -9.17
CA ASN A 446 -4.40 -1.96 -8.93
C ASN A 446 -4.85 -1.46 -7.55
N ILE A 447 -4.02 -0.62 -6.92
CA ILE A 447 -4.31 0.05 -5.63
C ILE A 447 -3.88 1.51 -5.70
N ASP A 448 -4.42 2.35 -4.82
CA ASP A 448 -4.17 3.78 -4.79
C ASP A 448 -2.94 4.16 -3.94
N TRP A 449 -1.74 3.87 -4.47
CA TRP A 449 -0.47 4.32 -3.91
C TRP A 449 -0.14 5.77 -4.30
N GLY A 450 0.69 6.45 -3.50
CA GLY A 450 1.22 7.79 -3.81
C GLY A 450 2.75 7.81 -3.98
N LEU A 451 3.29 8.93 -4.46
CA LEU A 451 4.73 9.15 -4.64
C LEU A 451 5.29 10.14 -3.61
N ALA A 452 6.30 9.71 -2.86
CA ALA A 452 7.14 10.59 -2.05
C ALA A 452 8.51 10.72 -2.74
N ILE A 453 8.95 11.96 -3.02
CA ILE A 453 10.20 12.19 -3.75
C ILE A 453 11.10 13.24 -3.07
N HIS A 454 12.42 13.05 -3.15
CA HIS A 454 13.43 13.96 -2.57
C HIS A 454 14.17 14.74 -3.67
N PRO A 455 13.68 15.91 -4.12
CA PRO A 455 14.23 16.64 -5.27
C PRO A 455 15.43 17.53 -4.87
N TYR A 456 16.44 16.96 -4.24
CA TYR A 456 17.64 17.69 -3.82
C TYR A 456 18.47 18.21 -5.01
N ASN A 457 19.22 19.29 -4.76
CA ASN A 457 20.19 19.81 -5.72
C ASN A 457 21.36 18.86 -5.96
N VAL A 458 22.04 19.06 -7.09
CA VAL A 458 23.19 18.27 -7.50
C VAL A 458 24.36 19.20 -7.79
N PRO A 459 25.45 19.16 -6.99
CA PRO A 459 25.64 18.35 -5.78
C PRO A 459 24.74 18.78 -4.60
N LEU A 460 24.53 17.92 -3.59
CA LEU A 460 23.70 18.24 -2.41
C LEU A 460 24.16 19.53 -1.67
N THR A 461 25.44 19.86 -1.76
CA THR A 461 26.05 21.01 -1.08
C THR A 461 25.86 22.35 -1.81
N THR A 462 25.15 22.39 -2.95
CA THR A 462 24.81 23.67 -3.61
C THR A 462 23.39 24.12 -3.26
N PRO A 463 23.20 25.35 -2.73
CA PRO A 463 21.87 25.95 -2.58
C PRO A 463 21.37 26.64 -3.87
N TYR A 464 22.21 26.79 -4.90
CA TYR A 464 21.89 27.55 -6.11
C TYR A 464 21.05 26.73 -7.11
N ILE A 465 19.75 26.61 -6.86
CA ILE A 465 18.80 25.84 -7.70
C ILE A 465 18.74 26.37 -9.15
N TRP A 466 18.81 27.69 -9.30
CA TRP A 466 18.66 28.41 -10.57
C TRP A 466 19.92 28.41 -11.45
N HIS A 467 21.04 27.88 -10.97
CA HIS A 467 22.22 27.73 -11.81
C HIS A 467 22.05 26.59 -12.80
N ALA A 468 22.47 26.83 -14.04
CA ALA A 468 22.45 25.80 -15.07
C ALA A 468 23.25 24.57 -14.62
N SER A 469 22.65 23.39 -14.78
CA SER A 469 23.28 22.11 -14.50
C SER A 469 23.09 21.20 -15.69
N LYS A 470 24.17 20.54 -16.14
CA LYS A 470 24.09 19.53 -17.19
C LYS A 470 23.23 18.31 -16.81
N TYR A 471 22.93 18.14 -15.53
CA TYR A 471 22.13 17.04 -15.00
C TYR A 471 20.64 17.38 -14.86
N VAL A 472 20.26 18.66 -14.98
CA VAL A 472 18.90 19.13 -14.74
C VAL A 472 18.37 19.71 -16.05
N LYS A 473 17.60 18.90 -16.77
CA LYS A 473 17.00 19.24 -18.07
C LYS A 473 15.52 19.55 -17.92
N ALA A 474 14.96 20.23 -18.92
CA ALA A 474 13.53 20.53 -19.03
C ALA A 474 12.74 19.44 -19.78
N SER A 475 13.24 18.21 -19.82
CA SER A 475 12.69 17.08 -20.56
C SER A 475 12.64 15.84 -19.66
N ALA A 476 11.80 14.86 -20.03
CA ALA A 476 11.55 13.65 -19.23
C ALA A 476 12.79 12.73 -19.08
N ASP A 477 13.80 12.91 -19.93
CA ASP A 477 15.12 12.25 -19.88
C ASP A 477 16.16 13.03 -19.02
N THR A 478 15.67 13.87 -18.10
CA THR A 478 16.54 14.59 -17.18
C THR A 478 17.27 13.60 -16.26
N PRO A 479 18.62 13.65 -16.16
CA PRO A 479 19.35 12.78 -15.25
C PRO A 479 18.91 12.93 -13.80
N MET A 480 18.65 14.17 -13.38
CA MET A 480 18.27 14.50 -12.00
C MET A 480 17.03 15.38 -12.00
N VAL A 481 16.16 15.19 -11.00
CA VAL A 481 15.03 16.08 -10.72
C VAL A 481 15.34 16.92 -9.48
N THR A 482 15.20 18.24 -9.62
CA THR A 482 15.34 19.21 -8.53
C THR A 482 14.13 20.13 -8.55
N MET A 483 14.06 21.08 -7.63
CA MET A 483 12.99 22.10 -7.69
C MET A 483 13.03 22.95 -8.97
N ALA A 484 14.13 23.01 -9.72
CA ALA A 484 14.18 23.72 -11.00
C ALA A 484 13.34 23.05 -12.11
N ASN A 485 13.17 21.72 -12.04
CA ASN A 485 12.44 20.95 -13.05
C ASN A 485 11.42 19.97 -12.44
N ILE A 486 10.97 20.20 -11.20
CA ILE A 486 10.05 19.29 -10.49
C ILE A 486 8.76 18.99 -11.25
N HIS A 487 8.31 19.91 -12.11
CA HIS A 487 7.17 19.70 -13.00
C HIS A 487 7.30 18.47 -13.90
N ILE A 488 8.53 18.01 -14.21
CA ILE A 488 8.77 16.78 -14.97
C ILE A 488 8.17 15.57 -14.25
N VAL A 489 8.29 15.49 -12.93
CA VAL A 489 7.74 14.38 -12.14
C VAL A 489 6.22 14.40 -12.18
N THR A 490 5.60 15.56 -11.95
CA THR A 490 4.14 15.71 -11.96
C THR A 490 3.53 15.57 -13.36
N ASP A 491 4.25 15.99 -14.41
CA ASP A 491 3.84 15.78 -15.80
C ASP A 491 3.95 14.29 -16.15
N TYR A 492 4.93 13.57 -15.58
CA TYR A 492 5.06 12.13 -15.74
C TYR A 492 3.92 11.35 -15.08
N MET A 493 3.52 11.76 -13.87
CA MET A 493 2.41 11.16 -13.11
C MET A 493 1.02 11.38 -13.73
N GLN A 494 0.89 12.30 -14.68
CA GLN A 494 -0.36 12.54 -15.43
C GLN A 494 -0.58 11.55 -16.58
N GLN A 495 0.40 10.70 -16.92
CA GLN A 495 0.21 9.71 -17.98
C GLN A 495 -0.83 8.67 -17.57
N GLU A 496 -1.63 8.20 -18.53
CA GLU A 496 -2.78 7.32 -18.33
C GLU A 496 -2.45 6.09 -17.46
N GLN A 497 -1.28 5.50 -17.63
CA GLN A 497 -0.90 4.31 -16.86
C GLN A 497 -0.73 4.58 -15.36
N PHE A 498 -0.49 5.82 -14.94
CA PHE A 498 -0.25 6.23 -13.55
C PHE A 498 -1.47 6.83 -12.85
N LEU A 499 -2.57 7.07 -13.56
CA LEU A 499 -3.78 7.60 -12.95
C LEU A 499 -4.42 6.57 -11.98
N THR A 500 -5.27 7.07 -11.07
CA THR A 500 -6.16 6.22 -10.28
C THR A 500 -7.21 5.55 -11.16
N GLU A 501 -8.00 4.62 -10.63
CA GLU A 501 -9.11 4.03 -11.38
C GLU A 501 -10.17 5.07 -11.77
N GLU A 502 -10.28 6.15 -11.00
CA GLU A 502 -11.14 7.29 -11.24
C GLU A 502 -10.56 8.30 -12.25
N GLY A 503 -9.33 8.08 -12.72
CA GLY A 503 -8.67 8.96 -13.69
C GLY A 503 -7.94 10.17 -13.10
N GLU A 504 -7.71 10.18 -11.78
CA GLU A 504 -7.04 11.28 -11.09
C GLU A 504 -5.53 11.06 -10.98
N VAL A 505 -4.76 12.14 -10.87
CA VAL A 505 -3.32 12.06 -10.58
C VAL A 505 -3.13 11.62 -9.13
N ARG A 506 -2.31 10.57 -8.93
CA ARG A 506 -1.97 10.09 -7.59
C ARG A 506 -1.26 11.15 -6.76
N SER A 507 -1.48 11.12 -5.44
CA SER A 507 -0.85 12.03 -4.48
C SER A 507 0.67 12.06 -4.62
N VAL A 508 1.26 13.26 -4.65
CA VAL A 508 2.71 13.48 -4.71
C VAL A 508 3.15 14.40 -3.58
N ILE A 509 4.09 13.94 -2.75
CA ILE A 509 4.69 14.75 -1.67
C ILE A 509 6.20 14.88 -1.86
N LEU A 510 6.75 16.05 -1.48
CA LEU A 510 8.19 16.24 -1.36
C LEU A 510 8.56 15.97 0.10
N SER A 511 8.81 14.70 0.43
CA SER A 511 8.94 14.22 1.82
C SER A 511 10.21 14.66 2.53
N GLU A 512 11.21 15.07 1.78
CA GLU A 512 12.46 15.60 2.30
C GLU A 512 13.15 16.49 1.27
N LEU A 513 13.53 17.69 1.68
CA LEU A 513 14.32 18.62 0.87
C LEU A 513 15.03 19.64 1.75
N GLY A 514 16.32 19.89 1.53
CA GLY A 514 17.08 20.85 2.31
C GLY A 514 18.09 21.63 1.47
N TYR A 515 18.40 22.84 1.94
CA TYR A 515 19.41 23.71 1.34
C TYR A 515 20.40 24.13 2.41
N THR A 516 21.69 23.97 2.12
CA THR A 516 22.76 24.28 3.08
C THR A 516 22.99 25.78 3.22
N SER A 517 23.17 26.25 4.44
CA SER A 517 23.64 27.62 4.73
C SER A 517 25.14 27.82 4.58
N SER A 518 25.90 26.80 4.14
CA SER A 518 27.36 26.89 3.96
C SER A 518 27.82 27.93 2.94
N LYS A 519 26.90 28.43 2.09
CA LYS A 519 27.14 29.52 1.13
C LYS A 519 26.48 30.84 1.56
N GLY A 520 25.99 30.92 2.78
CA GLY A 520 25.28 32.08 3.35
C GLY A 520 23.82 31.77 3.67
N GLU A 521 23.33 32.30 4.81
CA GLU A 521 21.95 32.06 5.26
C GLU A 521 20.90 32.73 4.38
N GLU A 522 21.21 33.87 3.76
CA GLU A 522 20.31 34.50 2.78
C GLU A 522 20.16 33.65 1.52
N VAL A 523 21.24 33.01 1.06
CA VAL A 523 21.20 32.12 -0.12
C VAL A 523 20.40 30.85 0.20
N GLN A 524 20.59 30.27 1.39
CA GLN A 524 19.74 29.18 1.88
C GLN A 524 18.26 29.59 1.85
N ALA A 525 17.94 30.74 2.44
CA ALA A 525 16.57 31.20 2.50
C ALA A 525 15.97 31.48 1.10
N ALA A 526 16.75 32.06 0.17
CA ALA A 526 16.31 32.25 -1.22
C ALA A 526 16.03 30.92 -1.94
N ALA A 527 16.84 29.88 -1.70
CA ALA A 527 16.60 28.54 -2.22
C ALA A 527 15.31 27.91 -1.66
N MET A 528 15.06 28.08 -0.35
CA MET A 528 13.81 27.63 0.27
C MET A 528 12.59 28.35 -0.31
N VAL A 529 12.66 29.67 -0.50
CA VAL A 529 11.58 30.44 -1.14
C VAL A 529 11.34 29.95 -2.56
N TYR A 530 12.40 29.75 -3.36
CA TYR A 530 12.29 29.23 -4.72
C TYR A 530 11.55 27.88 -4.71
N ALA A 531 12.00 26.93 -3.87
CA ALA A 531 11.39 25.62 -3.76
C ALA A 531 9.91 25.70 -3.36
N TYR A 532 9.59 26.50 -2.34
CA TYR A 532 8.20 26.66 -1.90
C TYR A 532 7.33 27.26 -2.99
N LYS A 533 7.80 28.28 -3.74
CA LYS A 533 7.05 28.88 -4.84
C LYS A 533 6.79 27.92 -5.99
N MET A 534 7.73 27.01 -6.29
CA MET A 534 7.51 25.94 -7.27
C MET A 534 6.46 24.93 -6.79
N ALA A 535 6.53 24.50 -5.52
CA ALA A 535 5.58 23.55 -4.95
C ALA A 535 4.17 24.16 -4.80
N GLU A 536 4.08 25.41 -4.37
CA GLU A 536 2.84 26.17 -4.23
C GLU A 536 2.09 26.29 -5.56
N ALA A 537 2.82 26.53 -6.66
CA ALA A 537 2.23 26.73 -7.98
C ALA A 537 1.94 25.45 -8.79
N ASN A 538 2.26 24.27 -8.25
CA ASN A 538 2.01 22.98 -8.90
C ASN A 538 0.86 22.26 -8.18
N GLN A 539 -0.30 22.14 -8.82
CA GLN A 539 -1.49 21.56 -8.20
C GLN A 539 -1.34 20.09 -7.77
N HIS A 540 -0.41 19.35 -8.36
CA HIS A 540 -0.22 17.92 -8.08
C HIS A 540 0.76 17.65 -6.92
N ILE A 541 1.39 18.69 -6.35
CA ILE A 541 2.23 18.56 -5.16
C ILE A 541 1.40 18.86 -3.92
N ASP A 542 1.26 17.90 -3.01
CA ASP A 542 0.45 18.04 -1.80
C ASP A 542 1.18 18.75 -0.66
N SER A 543 2.48 18.52 -0.51
CA SER A 543 3.30 19.11 0.55
C SER A 543 4.79 19.14 0.20
N ILE A 544 5.53 20.03 0.89
CA ILE A 544 6.98 20.15 0.82
C ILE A 544 7.56 20.19 2.23
N LEU A 545 8.36 19.18 2.57
CA LEU A 545 8.93 19.00 3.91
C LEU A 545 10.40 19.38 3.92
N PHE A 546 10.69 20.53 4.55
CA PHE A 546 12.05 21.00 4.63
C PHE A 546 12.84 20.24 5.70
N SER A 547 13.98 19.69 5.30
CA SER A 547 15.03 19.25 6.21
C SER A 547 15.83 20.50 6.60
N ARG A 548 15.80 20.97 7.86
CA ARG A 548 15.10 20.44 9.06
C ARG A 548 14.85 21.57 10.07
N GLN A 549 14.15 21.30 11.18
CA GLN A 549 13.90 22.35 12.20
C GLN A 549 15.20 22.84 12.86
N THR A 550 16.08 21.92 13.25
CA THR A 550 17.38 22.23 13.87
C THR A 550 18.46 21.47 13.12
N ASP A 551 19.55 22.14 12.78
CA ASP A 551 20.74 21.51 12.16
C ASP A 551 21.14 20.23 12.89
N ALA A 552 21.44 19.16 12.14
CA ALA A 552 22.17 18.02 12.68
C ALA A 552 23.69 18.24 12.54
N VAL A 553 24.43 17.95 13.60
CA VAL A 553 25.88 18.15 13.64
C VAL A 553 26.59 17.24 12.61
N GLU A 554 26.06 16.04 12.42
CA GLU A 554 26.57 15.04 11.47
C GLU A 554 26.35 15.46 10.02
N GLU A 555 25.26 16.17 9.72
CA GLU A 555 24.97 16.74 8.40
C GLU A 555 25.83 17.98 8.13
N ILE A 556 26.02 18.85 9.14
CA ILE A 556 26.94 19.99 9.04
C ILE A 556 28.35 19.52 8.66
N ALA A 557 28.84 18.44 9.28
CA ALA A 557 30.15 17.86 8.97
C ALA A 557 30.30 17.43 7.50
N GLN A 558 29.17 17.17 6.81
CA GLN A 558 29.10 16.83 5.39
C GLN A 558 28.84 18.05 4.49
N GLY A 559 28.83 19.26 5.06
CA GLY A 559 28.51 20.50 4.36
C GLY A 559 27.01 20.77 4.23
N LEU A 560 26.17 20.06 4.98
CA LEU A 560 24.71 20.14 4.95
C LEU A 560 24.18 20.82 6.22
N ALA A 561 24.42 22.13 6.35
CA ALA A 561 23.83 22.95 7.41
C ALA A 561 22.40 23.37 7.03
N LEU A 562 21.45 22.43 7.06
CA LEU A 562 20.12 22.57 6.46
C LEU A 562 19.06 23.22 7.36
N GLY A 563 19.31 23.28 8.67
CA GLY A 563 18.34 23.67 9.69
C GLY A 563 17.85 25.11 9.59
N LEU A 564 16.61 25.35 10.04
CA LEU A 564 16.10 26.70 10.36
C LEU A 564 16.78 27.29 11.59
N ASN A 565 17.18 26.42 12.52
CA ASN A 565 17.95 26.75 13.70
C ASN A 565 19.35 26.13 13.62
N ARG A 566 20.30 26.78 14.29
CA ARG A 566 21.62 26.22 14.58
C ARG A 566 21.53 25.17 15.71
N PRO A 567 22.57 24.34 15.92
CA PRO A 567 22.55 23.32 16.98
C PRO A 567 22.35 23.88 18.40
N ASP A 568 22.73 25.13 18.65
CA ASP A 568 22.51 25.82 19.94
C ASP A 568 21.07 26.35 20.11
N GLY A 569 20.20 26.11 19.13
CA GLY A 569 18.82 26.56 19.11
C GLY A 569 18.61 27.97 18.59
N SER A 570 19.68 28.73 18.29
CA SER A 570 19.56 30.08 17.72
C SER A 570 19.00 30.04 16.30
N HIS A 571 18.15 31.01 15.97
CA HIS A 571 17.49 31.07 14.67
C HIS A 571 18.48 31.52 13.57
N LYS A 572 18.40 30.90 12.39
CA LYS A 572 19.03 31.40 11.16
C LYS A 572 18.13 32.40 10.45
N TYR A 573 18.67 33.12 9.47
CA TYR A 573 17.88 34.01 8.60
C TYR A 573 16.66 33.30 7.97
N ALA A 574 16.84 32.03 7.56
CA ALA A 574 15.79 31.20 6.98
C ALA A 574 14.58 30.98 7.91
N TYR A 575 14.74 31.07 9.24
CA TYR A 575 13.64 30.94 10.20
C TYR A 575 12.53 31.97 9.93
N SER A 576 12.91 33.25 9.85
CA SER A 576 11.94 34.34 9.64
C SER A 576 11.32 34.26 8.25
N VAL A 577 12.11 33.87 7.25
CA VAL A 577 11.62 33.69 5.88
C VAL A 577 10.59 32.56 5.82
N TYR A 578 10.90 31.39 6.39
CA TYR A 578 9.98 30.24 6.45
C TYR A 578 8.68 30.59 7.18
N LYS A 579 8.77 31.31 8.29
CA LYS A 579 7.63 31.75 9.08
C LYS A 579 6.62 32.52 8.22
N TYR A 580 7.08 33.46 7.39
CA TYR A 580 6.21 34.40 6.69
C TYR A 580 5.95 34.08 5.21
N MET A 581 6.70 33.17 4.57
CA MET A 581 6.72 33.00 3.10
C MET A 581 5.37 32.65 2.43
N ASP A 582 4.44 32.10 3.19
CA ASP A 582 3.08 31.70 2.77
C ASP A 582 1.98 32.51 3.47
N THR A 583 2.32 33.69 3.99
CA THR A 583 1.40 34.62 4.65
C THR A 583 1.20 35.88 3.82
N GLU A 584 0.22 36.72 4.20
CA GLU A 584 0.01 38.04 3.57
C GLU A 584 1.24 38.96 3.66
N GLN A 585 2.12 38.76 4.65
CA GLN A 585 3.38 39.50 4.80
C GLN A 585 4.53 38.90 3.98
N GLY A 586 4.29 37.81 3.25
CA GLY A 586 5.34 36.99 2.63
C GLY A 586 6.27 37.77 1.71
N GLU A 587 5.77 38.72 0.90
CA GLU A 587 6.61 39.51 -0.01
C GLU A 587 7.65 40.37 0.75
N ASN A 588 7.32 40.86 1.95
CA ASN A 588 8.25 41.65 2.77
C ASN A 588 9.46 40.82 3.24
N TYR A 589 9.28 39.52 3.40
CA TYR A 589 10.29 38.58 3.88
C TYR A 589 10.93 37.74 2.78
N THR A 590 10.32 37.67 1.59
CA THR A 590 10.79 36.83 0.48
C THR A 590 11.22 37.62 -0.75
N GLY A 591 10.90 38.91 -0.83
CA GLY A 591 11.19 39.76 -1.99
C GLY A 591 12.68 39.82 -2.36
N PHE A 592 13.56 39.74 -1.36
CA PHE A 592 15.02 39.70 -1.55
C PHE A 592 15.47 38.50 -2.41
N ALA A 593 14.74 37.38 -2.36
CA ALA A 593 15.11 36.14 -3.05
C ALA A 593 15.17 36.33 -4.56
N LYS A 594 14.29 37.17 -5.15
CA LYS A 594 14.28 37.47 -6.58
C LYS A 594 15.63 38.02 -7.07
N ASN A 595 16.26 38.90 -6.27
CA ASN A 595 17.56 39.46 -6.59
C ASN A 595 18.68 38.41 -6.53
N ILE A 596 18.63 37.51 -5.54
CA ILE A 596 19.61 36.42 -5.40
C ILE A 596 19.46 35.39 -6.53
N VAL A 597 18.21 35.07 -6.91
CA VAL A 597 17.88 34.17 -8.01
C VAL A 597 18.19 34.78 -9.38
N GLY A 598 18.13 36.11 -9.49
CA GLY A 598 18.36 36.84 -10.75
C GLY A 598 17.12 36.92 -11.65
N ILE A 599 15.93 37.04 -11.05
CA ILE A 599 14.64 37.14 -11.76
C ILE A 599 13.92 38.43 -11.39
N SER A 600 13.08 38.96 -12.29
CA SER A 600 12.21 40.11 -12.00
C SER A 600 10.88 39.68 -11.37
N GLY A 601 10.42 38.46 -11.66
CA GLY A 601 9.23 37.87 -11.05
C GLY A 601 9.20 36.34 -11.14
N TRP A 602 8.47 35.71 -10.21
CA TRP A 602 8.37 34.25 -10.12
C TRP A 602 7.77 33.59 -11.38
N GLY A 603 6.97 34.32 -12.16
CA GLY A 603 6.42 33.83 -13.43
C GLY A 603 7.46 33.48 -14.49
N GLU A 604 8.71 33.93 -14.35
CA GLU A 604 9.81 33.57 -15.27
C GLU A 604 10.28 32.12 -15.09
N VAL A 605 10.11 31.56 -13.90
CA VAL A 605 10.60 30.23 -13.51
C VAL A 605 9.47 29.26 -13.15
N ILE A 606 8.31 29.76 -12.72
CA ILE A 606 7.13 28.95 -12.43
C ILE A 606 6.46 28.53 -13.74
N LYS A 607 6.32 27.21 -13.93
CA LYS A 607 5.35 26.64 -14.88
C LYS A 607 4.07 26.34 -14.11
N LYS A 608 3.03 27.16 -14.29
CA LYS A 608 1.72 26.91 -13.66
C LYS A 608 1.17 25.59 -14.19
N ARG A 609 0.80 24.69 -13.27
CA ARG A 609 0.18 23.40 -13.55
C ARG A 609 -1.00 23.21 -12.63
#